data_AF-A0A285BVK7-F1
#
_entry.id   AF-A0A285BVK7-F1
#
_cell.length_a   1.000
_cell.length_b   1.000
_cell.length_c   1.000
_cell.angle_alpha   90.00
_cell.angle_beta   90.00
_cell.angle_gamma   90.00
#
_symmetry.space_group_name_H-M   'P 1'
#
loop_
_entity.id
_entity.type
_entity.pdbx_description
1 polymer ?
#
loop_
_entity_poly.entity_id
_entity_poly.type
_entity_poly.pdbx_seq_one_letter_code
_entity_poly.pdbx_strand_id
1 'polypeptide(L)'
;MGGFIPGLLNKAMTITQSTRMLIKPSDAVVWISCQRRAWLDKHQPTAYEPDAFNQLLSDRGLAHEAAILAKLENQFSVVQATSFEHTQALIQQGAQVIYQGRLVDENQGLVGYPDFLIRQESGQYQSADAKLSLSENKKAIQIQLGIYRRLLGNGLPAMVFLGDGRTALLGDEVELLVDEFITSMKALLDLEQQPSVRYSHSKCRICPYEAHCRPEFEMREDISLLYGVHGKAADALAEAGISTISQLAASTVDTVPDVPYLKGSKRKYRAILQAQSFLSGKVYSLDKTVLPEGTWIHFDIEDNPLTRSRERHVYLWGFLLPTYAKDDFDYVWTDGEANDYEGWLGFLQKVEAYRSLYPSIVLAHYSNHEKATIRKYAERYAMENHTTVLWLLGQDSPLFDMQNPVLNCLVLPLQGYGLKDICKHPDLVDFQWENQESGSQWSVVQFNRFLSETNPREKQKLKNEILGYNRDDVVATRHLELWLRNLFC
;
A
#
# COMPACT_ATOMS: atom_id res chain seq x y z
N MET A 1 -22.30 -7.73 39.68
CA MET A 1 -20.87 -8.03 39.38
C MET A 1 -20.73 -8.07 37.87
N GLY A 2 -20.58 -6.89 37.27
CA GLY A 2 -20.63 -6.69 35.82
C GLY A 2 -19.25 -6.38 35.29
N GLY A 3 -18.87 -7.09 34.21
CA GLY A 3 -17.60 -6.94 33.52
C GLY A 3 -17.52 -5.62 32.76
N PHE A 4 -16.36 -4.96 32.90
CA PHE A 4 -15.98 -3.77 32.14
C PHE A 4 -15.62 -4.17 30.70
N ILE A 5 -16.32 -3.56 29.75
CA ILE A 5 -16.00 -3.58 28.31
C ILE A 5 -15.20 -2.30 28.02
N PRO A 6 -13.99 -2.34 27.44
CA PRO A 6 -13.32 -1.14 26.98
C PRO A 6 -13.82 -0.77 25.59
N GLY A 7 -14.91 0.02 25.55
CA GLY A 7 -15.30 0.78 24.37
C GLY A 7 -14.80 2.22 24.51
N LEU A 8 -13.62 2.53 23.96
CA LEU A 8 -13.04 3.87 23.99
C LEU A 8 -12.11 4.06 22.80
N LEU A 9 -12.69 4.30 21.61
CA LEU A 9 -12.05 4.96 20.46
C LEU A 9 -13.15 5.37 19.46
N ASN A 10 -14.14 6.11 19.95
CA ASN A 10 -15.01 6.94 19.12
C ASN A 10 -15.79 7.90 20.03
N LYS A 11 -15.07 8.88 20.58
CA LYS A 11 -15.69 10.12 21.01
C LYS A 11 -15.03 11.23 20.22
N ALA A 12 -15.80 11.83 19.32
CA ALA A 12 -15.50 13.13 18.75
C ALA A 12 -15.23 14.08 19.93
N MET A 13 -13.95 14.30 20.22
CA MET A 13 -13.54 15.47 20.98
C MET A 13 -13.98 16.66 20.15
N THR A 14 -14.81 17.52 20.72
CA THR A 14 -15.09 18.85 20.20
C THR A 14 -13.78 19.65 20.24
N ILE A 15 -12.94 19.42 19.22
CA ILE A 15 -11.75 20.21 18.92
C ILE A 15 -12.26 21.61 18.61
N THR A 16 -11.90 22.59 19.43
CA THR A 16 -12.19 24.00 19.15
C THR A 16 -11.61 24.36 17.77
N GLN A 17 -12.26 25.26 17.02
CA GLN A 17 -11.80 25.66 15.69
C GLN A 17 -10.31 26.09 15.68
N SER A 18 -9.83 26.67 16.79
CA SER A 18 -8.42 27.01 17.05
C SER A 18 -7.49 25.79 17.10
N THR A 19 -7.87 24.70 17.78
CA THR A 19 -7.02 23.48 17.88
C THR A 19 -7.03 22.64 16.61
N ARG A 20 -8.02 22.85 15.72
CA ARG A 20 -8.09 22.18 14.41
C ARG A 20 -7.03 22.70 13.43
N MET A 21 -6.70 23.98 13.54
CA MET A 21 -5.71 24.63 12.67
C MET A 21 -4.26 24.35 13.07
N LEU A 22 -4.02 23.79 14.26
CA LEU A 22 -2.68 23.37 14.67
C LEU A 22 -2.16 22.25 13.76
N ILE A 23 -0.89 22.34 13.38
CA ILE A 23 -0.19 21.34 12.60
C ILE A 23 0.17 20.17 13.53
N LYS A 24 -0.24 18.97 13.13
CA LYS A 24 -0.04 17.72 13.87
C LYS A 24 0.96 16.83 13.13
N PRO A 25 1.76 16.02 13.84
CA PRO A 25 2.60 14.98 13.24
C PRO A 25 1.87 14.08 12.24
N SER A 26 0.64 13.69 12.55
CA SER A 26 -0.19 12.83 11.68
C SER A 26 -0.50 13.47 10.33
N ASP A 27 -0.46 14.81 10.23
CA ASP A 27 -0.71 15.52 8.97
C ASP A 27 0.41 15.24 7.94
N ALA A 28 1.59 14.79 8.38
CA ALA A 28 2.70 14.46 7.50
C ALA A 28 2.35 13.37 6.48
N VAL A 29 1.57 12.36 6.88
CA VAL A 29 1.18 11.25 5.99
C VAL A 29 0.33 11.77 4.82
N VAL A 30 -0.66 12.62 5.13
CA VAL A 30 -1.55 13.19 4.11
C VAL A 30 -0.84 14.25 3.27
N TRP A 31 0.04 15.07 3.86
CA TRP A 31 0.87 16.06 3.16
C TRP A 31 1.80 15.41 2.13
N ILE A 32 2.50 14.32 2.49
CA ILE A 32 3.35 13.55 1.57
C ILE A 32 2.52 12.98 0.41
N SER A 33 1.28 12.57 0.70
CA SER A 33 0.42 11.94 -0.30
C SER A 33 -0.18 12.95 -1.27
N CYS A 34 -0.83 14.00 -0.76
CA CYS A 34 -1.55 15.02 -1.54
C CYS A 34 -1.80 16.29 -0.71
N GLN A 35 -1.29 17.43 -1.15
CA GLN A 35 -1.50 18.74 -0.49
C GLN A 35 -2.98 19.14 -0.43
N ARG A 36 -3.77 18.86 -1.48
CA ARG A 36 -5.21 19.12 -1.48
C ARG A 36 -5.94 18.35 -0.38
N ARG A 37 -5.55 17.09 -0.14
CA ARG A 37 -6.10 16.29 0.98
C ARG A 37 -5.74 16.92 2.32
N ALA A 38 -4.48 17.29 2.53
CA ALA A 38 -4.05 17.95 3.77
C ALA A 38 -4.82 19.27 4.02
N TRP A 39 -5.11 20.03 2.96
CA TRP A 39 -5.96 21.22 3.04
C TRP A 39 -7.42 20.90 3.40
N LEU A 40 -8.02 19.90 2.74
CA LEU A 40 -9.40 19.47 2.96
C LEU A 40 -9.60 18.92 4.38
N ASP A 41 -8.69 18.11 4.89
CA ASP A 41 -8.74 17.58 6.27
C ASP A 41 -8.84 18.72 7.31
N LYS A 42 -8.22 19.88 7.02
CA LYS A 42 -8.15 21.05 7.91
C LYS A 42 -9.30 22.04 7.73
N HIS A 43 -9.78 22.24 6.50
CA HIS A 43 -10.84 23.20 6.20
C HIS A 43 -12.22 22.54 6.14
N GLN A 44 -12.34 21.39 5.49
CA GLN A 44 -13.60 20.74 5.13
C GLN A 44 -13.50 19.22 5.39
N PRO A 45 -13.54 18.81 6.68
CA PRO A 45 -13.26 17.43 7.04
C PRO A 45 -14.46 16.59 6.60
N THR A 46 -14.21 15.53 5.85
CA THR A 46 -15.25 14.54 5.58
C THR A 46 -15.04 13.40 6.57
N ALA A 47 -16.10 13.04 7.30
CA ALA A 47 -16.08 11.82 8.09
C ALA A 47 -16.02 10.62 7.14
N TYR A 48 -15.05 9.74 7.35
CA TYR A 48 -14.96 8.47 6.64
C TYR A 48 -14.56 7.39 7.62
N GLU A 49 -15.15 6.22 7.44
CA GLU A 49 -14.72 5.03 8.16
C GLU A 49 -13.48 4.46 7.47
N PRO A 50 -12.42 4.10 8.23
CA PRO A 50 -11.28 3.41 7.65
C PRO A 50 -11.73 2.08 7.05
N ASP A 51 -11.18 1.73 5.89
CA ASP A 51 -11.39 0.40 5.34
C ASP A 51 -10.82 -0.68 6.28
N ALA A 52 -11.28 -1.92 6.11
CA ALA A 52 -10.94 -3.01 7.00
C ALA A 52 -9.42 -3.29 7.09
N PHE A 53 -8.65 -2.97 6.05
CA PHE A 53 -7.20 -3.14 6.05
C PHE A 53 -6.52 -2.03 6.85
N ASN A 54 -6.93 -0.78 6.68
CA ASN A 54 -6.46 0.32 7.51
C ASN A 54 -6.85 0.14 8.99
N GLN A 55 -8.04 -0.39 9.27
CA GLN A 55 -8.43 -0.77 10.63
C GLN A 55 -7.49 -1.84 11.21
N LEU A 56 -7.22 -2.92 10.45
CA LEU A 56 -6.29 -3.97 10.86
C LEU A 56 -4.88 -3.43 11.17
N LEU A 57 -4.37 -2.51 10.34
CA LEU A 57 -3.08 -1.85 10.60
C LEU A 57 -3.12 -0.99 11.87
N SER A 58 -4.23 -0.29 12.12
CA SER A 58 -4.40 0.52 13.33
C SER A 58 -4.41 -0.35 14.58
N ASP A 59 -5.19 -1.44 14.58
CA ASP A 59 -5.30 -2.36 15.72
C ASP A 59 -3.93 -2.98 16.06
N ARG A 60 -3.18 -3.37 15.02
CA ARG A 60 -1.81 -3.86 15.14
C ARG A 60 -0.86 -2.81 15.71
N GLY A 61 -1.04 -1.54 15.33
CA GLY A 61 -0.27 -0.42 15.85
C GLY A 61 -0.48 -0.23 17.35
N LEU A 62 -1.74 -0.23 17.78
CA LEU A 62 -2.13 -0.16 19.20
C LEU A 62 -1.58 -1.35 20.00
N ALA A 63 -1.62 -2.56 19.44
CA ALA A 63 -1.05 -3.73 20.10
C ALA A 63 0.48 -3.63 20.28
N HIS A 64 1.18 -3.07 19.29
CA HIS A 64 2.63 -2.82 19.39
C HIS A 64 2.94 -1.76 20.45
N GLU A 65 2.19 -0.66 20.48
CA GLU A 65 2.30 0.38 21.50
C GLU A 65 2.07 -0.19 22.92
N ALA A 66 1.01 -0.98 23.11
CA ALA A 66 0.71 -1.63 24.39
C ALA A 66 1.83 -2.59 24.82
N ALA A 67 2.45 -3.31 23.88
CA ALA A 67 3.59 -4.18 24.18
C ALA A 67 4.84 -3.39 24.62
N ILE A 68 5.05 -2.19 24.06
CA ILE A 68 6.13 -1.29 24.51
C ILE A 68 5.81 -0.69 25.88
N LEU A 69 4.57 -0.27 26.11
CA LEU A 69 4.11 0.22 27.42
C LEU A 69 4.40 -0.82 28.52
N ALA A 70 3.98 -2.07 28.33
CA ALA A 70 4.24 -3.14 29.28
C ALA A 70 5.74 -3.36 29.55
N LYS A 71 6.61 -3.19 28.54
CA LYS A 71 8.06 -3.28 28.74
C LYS A 71 8.60 -2.12 29.58
N LEU A 72 8.06 -0.91 29.41
CA LEU A 72 8.46 0.27 30.18
C LEU A 72 7.95 0.21 31.62
N GLU A 73 6.72 -0.26 31.85
CA GLU A 73 6.14 -0.45 33.20
C GLU A 73 6.93 -1.44 34.05
N ASN A 74 7.59 -2.42 33.42
CA ASN A 74 8.47 -3.37 34.13
C ASN A 74 9.81 -2.75 34.56
N GLN A 75 10.19 -1.58 34.02
CA GLN A 75 11.50 -0.95 34.24
C GLN A 75 11.41 0.40 34.96
N PHE A 76 10.29 1.10 34.80
CA PHE A 76 10.12 2.48 35.24
C PHE A 76 8.72 2.70 35.82
N SER A 77 8.60 3.72 36.67
CA SER A 77 7.29 4.25 37.05
C SER A 77 6.69 5.01 35.86
N VAL A 78 5.60 4.48 35.30
CA VAL A 78 4.87 5.08 34.18
C VAL A 78 3.60 5.76 34.69
N VAL A 79 3.34 6.98 34.20
CA VAL A 79 2.09 7.71 34.48
C VAL A 79 1.43 8.13 33.16
N GLN A 80 0.15 7.84 32.98
CA GLN A 80 -0.59 8.25 31.79
C GLN A 80 -1.06 9.70 31.91
N ALA A 81 -0.71 10.53 30.93
CA ALA A 81 -1.18 11.90 30.84
C ALA A 81 -2.62 11.97 30.30
N THR A 82 -3.39 12.93 30.82
CA THR A 82 -4.82 13.10 30.49
C THR A 82 -5.14 14.44 29.81
N SER A 83 -4.24 15.42 29.92
CA SER A 83 -4.33 16.75 29.29
C SER A 83 -2.94 17.36 29.04
N PHE A 84 -2.88 18.51 28.38
CA PHE A 84 -1.64 19.27 28.19
C PHE A 84 -1.08 19.75 29.53
N GLU A 85 -1.93 20.28 30.41
CA GLU A 85 -1.59 20.76 31.74
C GLU A 85 -1.09 19.61 32.63
N HIS A 86 -1.74 18.44 32.53
CA HIS A 86 -1.29 17.26 33.26
C HIS A 86 0.07 16.77 32.75
N THR A 87 0.31 16.78 31.43
CA THR A 87 1.64 16.46 30.88
C THR A 87 2.71 17.41 31.43
N GLN A 88 2.43 18.72 31.46
CA GLN A 88 3.35 19.71 32.01
C GLN A 88 3.62 19.52 33.51
N ALA A 89 2.59 19.22 34.30
CA ALA A 89 2.73 18.92 35.72
C ALA A 89 3.59 17.68 35.98
N LEU A 90 3.40 16.60 35.20
CA LEU A 90 4.21 15.39 35.29
C LEU A 90 5.68 15.65 34.91
N ILE A 91 5.91 16.49 33.89
CA ILE A 91 7.25 16.94 33.50
C ILE A 91 7.93 17.65 34.68
N GLN A 92 7.25 18.62 35.31
CA GLN A 92 7.75 19.38 36.45
C GLN A 92 8.01 18.52 37.69
N GLN A 93 7.17 17.50 37.93
CA GLN A 93 7.33 16.55 39.02
C GLN A 93 8.44 15.53 38.78
N GLY A 94 8.98 15.45 37.56
CA GLY A 94 10.06 14.54 37.22
C GLY A 94 9.64 13.07 37.12
N ALA A 95 8.42 12.80 36.65
CA ALA A 95 7.96 11.45 36.34
C ALA A 95 8.96 10.70 35.43
N GLN A 96 9.27 9.45 35.73
CA GLN A 96 10.28 8.70 34.95
C GLN A 96 9.83 8.48 33.50
N VAL A 97 8.58 8.06 33.32
CA VAL A 97 7.96 7.90 31.99
C VAL A 97 6.54 8.45 32.04
N ILE A 98 6.21 9.27 31.04
CA ILE A 98 4.85 9.77 30.82
C ILE A 98 4.30 9.07 29.57
N TYR A 99 3.23 8.31 29.73
CA TYR A 99 2.52 7.65 28.62
C TYR A 99 1.42 8.57 28.07
N GLN A 100 1.22 8.58 26.75
CA GLN A 100 0.24 9.42 26.05
C GLN A 100 0.46 10.92 26.30
N GLY A 101 1.72 11.35 26.22
CA GLY A 101 2.12 12.73 26.44
C GLY A 101 1.45 13.69 25.45
N ARG A 102 1.21 14.93 25.87
CA ARG A 102 0.59 15.97 25.04
C ARG A 102 1.41 17.25 25.08
N LEU A 103 1.90 17.66 23.92
CA LEU A 103 2.77 18.83 23.76
C LEU A 103 2.12 19.83 22.81
N VAL A 104 2.23 21.12 23.11
CA VAL A 104 1.67 22.19 22.28
C VAL A 104 2.59 23.41 22.31
N ASP A 105 2.75 24.04 21.15
CA ASP A 105 3.35 25.36 21.00
C ASP A 105 2.41 26.19 20.12
N GLU A 106 1.57 27.00 20.75
CA GLU A 106 0.59 27.84 20.06
C GLU A 106 1.25 28.93 19.21
N ASN A 107 2.44 29.42 19.60
CA ASN A 107 3.16 30.44 18.84
C ASN A 107 3.67 29.87 17.52
N GLN A 108 4.13 28.61 17.53
CA GLN A 108 4.53 27.91 16.32
C GLN A 108 3.36 27.28 15.57
N GLY A 109 2.18 27.18 16.19
CA GLY A 109 1.00 26.52 15.64
C GLY A 109 1.15 25.00 15.59
N LEU A 110 1.88 24.41 16.55
CA LEU A 110 2.22 22.99 16.57
C LEU A 110 1.58 22.27 17.75
N VAL A 111 1.21 21.01 17.54
CA VAL A 111 0.75 20.11 18.61
C VAL A 111 1.26 18.71 18.35
N GLY A 112 1.58 17.98 19.42
CA GLY A 112 2.14 16.64 19.36
C GLY A 112 1.58 15.71 20.43
N TYR A 113 1.48 14.42 20.08
CA TYR A 113 0.97 13.36 20.94
C TYR A 113 1.96 12.19 20.95
N PRO A 114 3.17 12.37 21.52
CA PRO A 114 4.12 11.27 21.65
C PRO A 114 3.53 10.14 22.50
N ASP A 115 3.75 8.90 22.06
CA ASP A 115 3.29 7.72 22.81
C ASP A 115 3.94 7.72 24.20
N PHE A 116 5.22 8.10 24.29
CA PHE A 116 5.97 8.19 25.54
C PHE A 116 6.85 9.45 25.61
N LEU A 117 7.00 9.99 26.82
CA LEU A 117 8.08 10.92 27.19
C LEU A 117 8.92 10.25 28.28
N ILE A 118 10.22 10.09 28.04
CA ILE A 118 11.14 9.36 28.92
C ILE A 118 12.15 10.34 29.51
N ARG A 119 12.16 10.48 30.84
CA ARG A 119 13.07 11.38 31.54
C ARG A 119 14.50 10.84 31.50
N GLN A 120 15.44 11.67 31.04
CA GLN A 120 16.86 11.35 31.00
C GLN A 120 17.56 11.76 32.32
N GLU A 121 18.82 11.32 32.50
CA GLU A 121 19.64 11.69 33.65
C GLU A 121 19.83 13.22 33.78
N SER A 122 19.86 13.94 32.64
CA SER A 122 19.91 15.41 32.60
C SER A 122 18.65 16.09 33.18
N GLY A 123 17.58 15.32 33.42
CA GLY A 123 16.26 15.83 33.82
C GLY A 123 15.39 16.30 32.67
N GLN A 124 15.92 16.34 31.44
CA GLN A 124 15.16 16.62 30.23
C GLN A 124 14.40 15.37 29.76
N TYR A 125 13.32 15.57 29.00
CA TYR A 125 12.50 14.48 28.48
C TYR A 125 12.83 14.19 27.02
N GLN A 126 12.92 12.92 26.69
CA GLN A 126 13.08 12.39 25.35
C GLN A 126 11.72 11.88 24.85
N SER A 127 11.28 12.30 23.66
CA SER A 127 10.07 11.74 23.05
C SER A 127 10.33 10.35 22.48
N ALA A 128 9.33 9.48 22.54
CA ALA A 128 9.38 8.16 21.92
C ALA A 128 8.02 7.72 21.36
N ASP A 129 8.03 7.05 20.21
CA ASP A 129 6.84 6.44 19.61
C ASP A 129 7.05 4.96 19.27
N ALA A 130 5.97 4.20 19.37
CA ALA A 130 5.90 2.83 18.88
C ALA A 130 5.37 2.83 17.43
N LYS A 131 6.10 2.18 16.51
CA LYS A 131 5.72 2.11 15.09
C LYS A 131 5.90 0.70 14.54
N LEU A 132 4.89 0.21 13.80
CA LEU A 132 4.98 -1.06 13.05
C LEU A 132 6.04 -1.05 11.94
N SER A 133 6.58 0.12 11.59
CA SER A 133 7.62 0.26 10.57
C SER A 133 8.88 -0.51 10.94
N LEU A 134 9.57 -1.06 9.94
CA LEU A 134 10.89 -1.68 10.08
C LEU A 134 12.03 -0.69 9.82
N SER A 135 11.69 0.54 9.46
CA SER A 135 12.66 1.61 9.26
C SER A 135 12.13 2.93 9.79
N GLU A 136 13.03 3.60 10.50
CA GLU A 136 13.02 4.99 10.92
C GLU A 136 13.11 5.97 9.74
N ASN A 137 13.61 5.55 8.58
CA ASN A 137 13.84 6.41 7.40
C ASN A 137 12.56 6.75 6.62
N LYS A 138 11.38 6.38 7.12
CA LYS A 138 10.12 6.81 6.50
C LYS A 138 9.94 8.30 6.76
N LYS A 139 9.82 9.09 5.69
CA LYS A 139 9.64 10.57 5.73
C LYS A 139 8.58 11.00 6.77
N ALA A 140 7.44 10.31 6.84
CA ALA A 140 6.38 10.61 7.82
C ALA A 140 6.81 10.38 9.29
N ILE A 141 7.57 9.31 9.57
CA ILE A 141 8.10 9.02 10.92
C ILE A 141 9.13 10.08 11.32
N GLN A 142 10.03 10.44 10.40
CA GLN A 142 11.05 11.46 10.64
C GLN A 142 10.43 12.83 10.94
N ILE A 143 9.43 13.26 10.16
CA ILE A 143 8.68 14.50 10.43
C ILE A 143 8.00 14.42 11.79
N GLN A 144 7.32 13.31 12.08
CA GLN A 144 6.56 13.14 13.31
C GLN A 144 7.44 13.25 14.55
N LEU A 145 8.54 12.50 14.58
CA LEU A 145 9.48 12.53 15.69
C LEU A 145 10.23 13.87 15.77
N GLY A 146 10.59 14.47 14.63
CA GLY A 146 11.22 15.79 14.61
C GLY A 146 10.33 16.90 15.17
N ILE A 147 9.01 16.87 14.91
CA ILE A 147 8.06 17.79 15.56
C ILE A 147 8.06 17.63 17.07
N TYR A 148 8.14 16.40 17.60
CA TYR A 148 8.24 16.20 19.05
C TYR A 148 9.52 16.79 19.63
N ARG A 149 10.65 16.67 18.92
CA ARG A 149 11.91 17.31 19.33
C ARG A 149 11.78 18.83 19.38
N ARG A 150 11.17 19.43 18.34
CA ARG A 150 10.91 20.88 18.29
C ARG A 150 10.01 21.33 19.46
N LEU A 151 8.96 20.58 19.78
CA LEU A 151 8.05 20.87 20.89
C LEU A 151 8.71 20.73 22.27
N LEU A 152 9.69 19.84 22.42
CA LEU A 152 10.45 19.67 23.67
C LEU A 152 11.60 20.67 23.82
N GLY A 153 12.17 21.17 22.72
CA GLY A 153 13.13 22.28 22.69
C GLY A 153 14.44 22.02 23.44
N ASN A 154 14.84 20.76 23.64
CA ASN A 154 15.93 20.39 24.56
C ASN A 154 17.13 19.69 23.89
N GLY A 155 17.15 19.56 22.56
CA GLY A 155 18.26 19.01 21.78
C GLY A 155 18.40 17.48 21.80
N LEU A 156 17.63 16.77 22.63
CA LEU A 156 17.67 15.31 22.69
C LEU A 156 17.15 14.69 21.38
N PRO A 157 17.73 13.56 20.91
CA PRO A 157 17.16 12.83 19.78
C PRO A 157 15.82 12.21 20.18
N ALA A 158 14.88 12.08 19.25
CA ALA A 158 13.65 11.34 19.49
C ALA A 158 13.85 9.84 19.27
N MET A 159 13.10 9.01 19.97
CA MET A 159 13.19 7.56 19.93
C MET A 159 12.03 6.94 19.13
N VAL A 160 12.30 5.89 18.35
CA VAL A 160 11.24 5.05 17.76
C VAL A 160 11.47 3.59 18.10
N PHE A 161 10.44 2.96 18.66
CA PHE A 161 10.37 1.51 18.87
C PHE A 161 9.78 0.86 17.61
N LEU A 162 10.65 0.24 16.81
CA LEU A 162 10.29 -0.32 15.50
C LEU A 162 9.62 -1.68 15.62
N GLY A 163 8.94 -2.09 14.54
CA GLY A 163 8.14 -3.31 14.48
C GLY A 163 8.98 -4.60 14.47
N ASP A 164 10.30 -4.50 14.31
CA ASP A 164 11.29 -5.59 14.42
C ASP A 164 11.93 -5.66 15.82
N GLY A 165 11.48 -4.83 16.76
CA GLY A 165 12.00 -4.77 18.13
C GLY A 165 13.26 -3.92 18.30
N ARG A 166 13.83 -3.36 17.22
CA ARG A 166 14.90 -2.38 17.34
C ARG A 166 14.37 -1.05 17.86
N THR A 167 15.26 -0.30 18.51
CA THR A 167 15.05 1.09 18.87
C THR A 167 15.99 1.94 18.04
N ALA A 168 15.46 2.93 17.31
CA ALA A 168 16.26 3.91 16.58
C ALA A 168 16.14 5.30 17.23
N LEU A 169 17.16 6.12 17.02
CA LEU A 169 17.22 7.51 17.48
C LEU A 169 17.28 8.42 16.27
N LEU A 170 16.48 9.48 16.28
CA LEU A 170 16.45 10.52 15.25
C LEU A 170 16.88 11.85 15.87
N GLY A 171 18.01 12.37 15.42
CA GLY A 171 18.61 13.63 15.84
C GLY A 171 18.38 14.75 14.83
N ASP A 172 19.30 15.72 14.80
CA ASP A 172 19.19 16.97 14.03
C ASP A 172 19.11 16.75 12.51
N GLU A 173 19.44 15.56 12.02
CA GLU A 173 19.33 15.19 10.62
C GLU A 173 17.90 15.32 10.06
N VAL A 174 16.86 15.32 10.91
CA VAL A 174 15.46 15.48 10.47
C VAL A 174 14.98 16.93 10.44
N GLU A 175 15.75 17.90 10.94
CA GLU A 175 15.29 19.28 11.12
C GLU A 175 14.93 19.96 9.79
N LEU A 176 15.76 19.81 8.75
CA LEU A 176 15.47 20.36 7.42
C LEU A 176 14.15 19.85 6.84
N LEU A 177 13.86 18.57 7.11
CA LEU A 177 12.64 17.93 6.67
C LEU A 177 11.42 18.43 7.46
N VAL A 178 11.57 18.64 8.77
CA VAL A 178 10.53 19.23 9.63
C VAL A 178 10.25 20.67 9.20
N ASP A 179 11.27 21.46 8.88
CA ASP A 179 11.13 22.83 8.42
C ASP A 179 10.42 22.92 7.07
N GLU A 180 10.76 22.05 6.12
CA GLU A 180 10.05 21.90 4.85
C GLU A 180 8.55 21.65 5.11
N PHE A 181 8.25 20.68 5.98
CA PHE A 181 6.89 20.30 6.31
C PHE A 181 6.11 21.43 6.98
N ILE A 182 6.64 22.04 8.04
CA ILE A 182 5.95 23.10 8.79
C ILE A 182 5.72 24.32 7.89
N THR A 183 6.74 24.74 7.13
CA THR A 183 6.64 25.89 6.22
C THR A 183 5.58 25.62 5.15
N SER A 184 5.61 24.43 4.54
CA SER A 184 4.62 24.05 3.53
C SER A 184 3.22 23.95 4.10
N MET A 185 3.05 23.40 5.31
CA MET A 185 1.74 23.28 5.95
C MET A 185 1.17 24.65 6.35
N LYS A 186 1.99 25.57 6.87
CA LYS A 186 1.53 26.94 7.17
C LYS A 186 1.05 27.64 5.90
N ALA A 187 1.87 27.64 4.86
CA ALA A 187 1.49 28.22 3.56
C ALA A 187 0.23 27.58 2.97
N LEU A 188 0.07 26.26 3.14
CA LEU A 188 -1.12 25.53 2.71
C LEU A 188 -2.36 25.95 3.51
N LEU A 189 -2.24 26.08 4.83
CA LEU A 189 -3.34 26.45 5.72
C LEU A 189 -3.81 27.90 5.49
N ASP A 190 -2.94 28.77 5.00
CA ASP A 190 -3.27 30.17 4.68
C ASP A 190 -4.02 30.32 3.33
N LEU A 191 -4.15 29.26 2.53
CA LEU A 191 -4.87 29.32 1.26
C LEU A 191 -6.39 29.39 1.49
N GLU A 192 -7.03 30.43 0.94
CA GLU A 192 -8.49 30.58 0.93
C GLU A 192 -9.20 29.50 0.10
N GLN A 193 -8.53 28.98 -0.93
CA GLN A 193 -9.04 27.97 -1.85
C GLN A 193 -8.16 26.72 -1.82
N GLN A 194 -8.78 25.57 -2.05
CA GLN A 194 -8.04 24.31 -2.16
C GLN A 194 -6.94 24.40 -3.23
N PRO A 195 -5.73 23.88 -2.97
CA PRO A 195 -4.63 23.97 -3.93
C PRO A 195 -4.91 23.13 -5.18
N SER A 196 -4.32 23.52 -6.31
CA SER A 196 -4.29 22.67 -7.50
C SER A 196 -3.36 21.48 -7.28
N VAL A 197 -3.81 20.29 -7.68
CA VAL A 197 -3.01 19.06 -7.68
C VAL A 197 -3.29 18.27 -8.95
N ARG A 198 -2.58 17.16 -9.15
CA ARG A 198 -2.80 16.19 -10.23
C ARG A 198 -3.44 14.91 -9.72
N TYR A 199 -4.13 14.20 -10.61
CA TYR A 199 -4.69 12.89 -10.31
C TYR A 199 -3.57 11.86 -10.18
N SER A 200 -3.76 10.90 -9.28
CA SER A 200 -2.88 9.76 -9.12
C SER A 200 -3.73 8.55 -8.79
N HIS A 201 -3.97 7.67 -9.77
CA HIS A 201 -4.92 6.56 -9.64
C HIS A 201 -4.69 5.72 -8.37
N SER A 202 -3.43 5.39 -8.07
CA SER A 202 -3.07 4.59 -6.89
C SER A 202 -3.35 5.28 -5.55
N LYS A 203 -3.28 6.61 -5.48
CA LYS A 203 -3.55 7.40 -4.27
C LYS A 203 -5.02 7.82 -4.17
N CYS A 204 -5.61 8.23 -5.29
CA CYS A 204 -6.96 8.79 -5.35
C CYS A 204 -8.03 7.72 -5.14
N ARG A 205 -7.87 6.50 -5.66
CA ARG A 205 -8.90 5.44 -5.55
C ARG A 205 -9.25 5.01 -4.11
N ILE A 206 -8.34 5.24 -3.16
CA ILE A 206 -8.54 4.98 -1.72
C ILE A 206 -8.66 6.28 -0.91
N CYS A 207 -8.76 7.42 -1.59
CA CYS A 207 -8.86 8.71 -0.94
C CYS A 207 -10.32 8.99 -0.56
N PRO A 208 -10.62 9.41 0.67
CA PRO A 208 -11.98 9.80 1.09
C PRO A 208 -12.58 10.93 0.25
N TYR A 209 -11.73 11.73 -0.40
CA TYR A 209 -12.11 12.88 -1.22
C TYR A 209 -12.12 12.59 -2.72
N GLU A 210 -12.11 11.32 -3.13
CA GLU A 210 -12.13 10.92 -4.54
C GLU A 210 -13.35 11.50 -5.26
N ALA A 211 -14.54 11.30 -4.71
CA ALA A 211 -15.79 11.83 -5.27
C ALA A 211 -15.85 13.37 -5.32
N HIS A 212 -15.10 14.05 -4.43
CA HIS A 212 -14.97 15.51 -4.45
C HIS A 212 -14.02 16.00 -5.54
N CYS A 213 -12.85 15.37 -5.67
CA CYS A 213 -11.79 15.84 -6.57
C CYS A 213 -11.96 15.35 -8.01
N ARG A 214 -12.49 14.14 -8.22
CA ARG A 214 -12.50 13.48 -9.52
C ARG A 214 -13.27 14.25 -10.61
N PRO A 215 -14.47 14.81 -10.35
CA PRO A 215 -15.21 15.55 -11.37
C PRO A 215 -14.42 16.74 -11.94
N GLU A 216 -13.61 17.42 -11.13
CA GLU A 216 -12.75 18.52 -11.59
C GLU A 216 -11.68 18.05 -12.57
N PHE A 217 -11.04 16.90 -12.31
CA PHE A 217 -10.03 16.33 -13.21
C PHE A 217 -10.64 15.90 -14.54
N GLU A 218 -11.83 15.30 -14.50
CA GLU A 218 -12.53 14.84 -15.71
C GLU A 218 -13.02 16.02 -16.55
N MET A 219 -13.63 17.02 -15.92
CA MET A 219 -14.11 18.23 -16.58
C MET A 219 -13.01 18.97 -17.33
N ARG A 220 -11.80 19.03 -16.77
CA ARG A 220 -10.63 19.69 -17.39
C ARG A 220 -9.82 18.79 -18.31
N GLU A 221 -10.28 17.56 -18.55
CA GLU A 221 -9.55 16.54 -19.30
C GLU A 221 -8.09 16.41 -18.81
N ASP A 222 -7.89 16.27 -17.50
CA ASP A 222 -6.54 16.30 -16.94
C ASP A 222 -5.70 15.13 -17.46
N ILE A 223 -4.57 15.44 -18.09
CA ILE A 223 -3.64 14.46 -18.67
C ILE A 223 -3.14 13.42 -17.64
N SER A 224 -3.09 13.75 -16.35
CA SER A 224 -2.71 12.82 -15.28
C SER A 224 -3.76 11.73 -14.97
N LEU A 225 -4.95 11.78 -15.59
CA LEU A 225 -5.91 10.67 -15.60
C LEU A 225 -5.42 9.47 -16.44
N LEU A 226 -4.49 9.69 -17.36
CA LEU A 226 -3.98 8.69 -18.28
C LEU A 226 -3.01 7.73 -17.59
N TYR A 227 -3.17 6.43 -17.84
CA TYR A 227 -2.24 5.41 -17.34
C TYR A 227 -0.80 5.71 -17.80
N GLY A 228 0.14 5.63 -16.86
CA GLY A 228 1.56 5.85 -17.13
C GLY A 228 1.98 7.32 -17.29
N VAL A 229 1.07 8.29 -17.17
CA VAL A 229 1.42 9.72 -17.21
C VAL A 229 1.56 10.28 -15.79
N HIS A 230 2.78 10.66 -15.43
CA HIS A 230 3.10 11.20 -14.11
C HIS A 230 2.62 12.65 -13.97
N GLY A 231 2.19 13.08 -12.78
CA GLY A 231 1.72 14.46 -12.53
C GLY A 231 2.72 15.54 -12.98
N LYS A 232 4.01 15.38 -12.65
CA LYS A 232 5.09 16.27 -13.13
C LYS A 232 5.24 16.32 -14.66
N ALA A 233 4.89 15.23 -15.37
CA ALA A 233 4.87 15.24 -16.84
C ALA A 233 3.66 16.06 -17.33
N ALA A 234 2.49 15.88 -16.71
CA ALA A 234 1.30 16.66 -17.02
C ALA A 234 1.50 18.17 -16.76
N ASP A 235 2.19 18.55 -15.68
CA ASP A 235 2.56 19.95 -15.40
C ASP A 235 3.42 20.54 -16.53
N ALA A 236 4.51 19.86 -16.87
CA ALA A 236 5.43 20.32 -17.91
C ALA A 236 4.80 20.31 -19.33
N LEU A 237 3.87 19.38 -19.61
CA LEU A 237 3.11 19.39 -20.87
C LEU A 237 2.15 20.59 -20.92
N ALA A 238 1.49 20.91 -19.81
CA ALA A 238 0.60 22.07 -19.75
C ALA A 238 1.38 23.39 -19.95
N GLU A 239 2.58 23.52 -19.37
CA GLU A 239 3.50 24.65 -19.61
C GLU A 239 3.90 24.76 -21.09
N ALA A 240 3.96 23.64 -21.80
CA ALA A 240 4.23 23.59 -23.24
C ALA A 240 2.98 23.72 -24.12
N GLY A 241 1.82 24.04 -23.54
CA GLY A 241 0.56 24.25 -24.27
C GLY A 241 -0.27 22.99 -24.56
N ILE A 242 0.12 21.83 -24.02
CA ILE A 242 -0.62 20.57 -24.10
C ILE A 242 -1.22 20.31 -22.71
N SER A 243 -2.38 20.87 -22.41
CA SER A 243 -3.00 20.85 -21.08
C SER A 243 -4.14 19.85 -20.92
N THR A 244 -4.69 19.33 -22.04
CA THR A 244 -5.84 18.42 -22.05
C THR A 244 -5.52 17.07 -22.70
N ILE A 245 -6.27 16.03 -22.32
CA ILE A 245 -6.22 14.72 -22.98
C ILE A 245 -6.50 14.86 -24.48
N SER A 246 -7.47 15.68 -24.88
CA SER A 246 -7.79 15.93 -26.29
C SER A 246 -6.62 16.53 -27.07
N GLN A 247 -5.92 17.51 -26.51
CA GLN A 247 -4.71 18.08 -27.14
C GLN A 247 -3.58 17.04 -27.26
N LEU A 248 -3.37 16.22 -26.22
CA LEU A 248 -2.36 15.17 -26.28
C LEU A 248 -2.71 14.10 -27.31
N ALA A 249 -3.98 13.71 -27.43
CA ALA A 249 -4.46 12.74 -28.41
C ALA A 249 -4.29 13.21 -29.85
N ALA A 250 -4.40 14.53 -30.09
CA ALA A 250 -4.21 15.15 -31.40
C ALA A 250 -2.73 15.46 -31.73
N SER A 251 -1.81 15.25 -30.77
CA SER A 251 -0.39 15.53 -30.95
C SER A 251 0.35 14.45 -31.73
N THR A 252 1.54 14.78 -32.21
CA THR A 252 2.50 13.84 -32.79
C THR A 252 3.72 13.71 -31.89
N VAL A 253 4.56 12.70 -32.13
CA VAL A 253 5.79 12.49 -31.36
C VAL A 253 6.73 13.72 -31.42
N ASP A 254 6.75 14.42 -32.56
CA ASP A 254 7.61 15.59 -32.76
C ASP A 254 7.06 16.85 -32.09
N THR A 255 5.74 16.96 -31.93
CA THR A 255 5.11 18.11 -31.27
C THR A 255 5.07 17.98 -29.75
N VAL A 256 5.17 16.76 -29.21
CA VAL A 256 5.26 16.55 -27.76
C VAL A 256 6.71 16.78 -27.30
N PRO A 257 6.99 17.73 -26.38
CA PRO A 257 8.34 17.97 -25.89
C PRO A 257 8.84 16.83 -24.99
N ASP A 258 10.18 16.72 -24.85
CA ASP A 258 10.76 15.88 -23.81
C ASP A 258 10.58 16.55 -22.45
N VAL A 259 9.85 15.90 -21.54
CA VAL A 259 9.56 16.41 -20.19
C VAL A 259 9.94 15.36 -19.13
N PRO A 260 9.96 15.71 -17.82
CA PRO A 260 10.23 14.71 -16.78
C PRO A 260 9.33 13.48 -16.92
N TYR A 261 9.90 12.29 -16.79
CA TYR A 261 9.22 10.98 -16.92
C TYR A 261 8.71 10.61 -18.33
N LEU A 262 8.50 11.58 -19.23
CA LEU A 262 8.04 11.39 -20.60
C LEU A 262 9.09 11.92 -21.60
N LYS A 263 10.06 11.07 -21.94
CA LYS A 263 11.15 11.39 -22.88
C LYS A 263 11.29 10.31 -23.95
N GLY A 264 11.70 10.73 -25.14
CA GLY A 264 11.96 9.84 -26.27
C GLY A 264 10.69 9.37 -26.99
N SER A 265 10.88 8.99 -28.26
CA SER A 265 9.78 8.71 -29.20
C SER A 265 8.81 7.64 -28.71
N LYS A 266 9.31 6.51 -28.19
CA LYS A 266 8.47 5.40 -27.72
C LYS A 266 7.50 5.81 -26.61
N ARG A 267 7.97 6.58 -25.60
CA ARG A 267 7.11 6.99 -24.47
C ARG A 267 6.10 8.04 -24.89
N LYS A 268 6.52 9.00 -25.72
CA LYS A 268 5.61 10.02 -26.30
C LYS A 268 4.51 9.36 -27.12
N TYR A 269 4.89 8.44 -28.01
CA TYR A 269 3.95 7.70 -28.83
C TYR A 269 2.94 6.93 -27.98
N ARG A 270 3.41 6.22 -26.94
CA ARG A 270 2.52 5.53 -26.00
C ARG A 270 1.57 6.49 -25.28
N ALA A 271 2.04 7.65 -24.82
CA ALA A 271 1.19 8.63 -24.13
C ALA A 271 0.11 9.22 -25.04
N ILE A 272 0.45 9.49 -26.32
CA ILE A 272 -0.52 9.92 -27.34
C ILE A 272 -1.57 8.83 -27.56
N LEU A 273 -1.16 7.58 -27.76
CA LEU A 273 -2.09 6.46 -27.90
C LEU A 273 -2.93 6.25 -26.63
N GLN A 274 -2.38 6.48 -25.44
CA GLN A 274 -3.12 6.37 -24.20
C GLN A 274 -4.23 7.42 -24.13
N ALA A 275 -3.96 8.65 -24.58
CA ALA A 275 -4.96 9.71 -24.70
C ALA A 275 -6.05 9.33 -25.72
N GLN A 276 -5.67 8.81 -26.88
CA GLN A 276 -6.60 8.35 -27.91
C GLN A 276 -7.47 7.17 -27.43
N SER A 277 -6.85 6.21 -26.73
CA SER A 277 -7.51 5.06 -26.12
C SER A 277 -8.52 5.47 -25.07
N PHE A 278 -8.14 6.39 -24.18
CA PHE A 278 -9.03 6.92 -23.15
C PHE A 278 -10.27 7.61 -23.74
N LEU A 279 -10.11 8.41 -24.80
CA LEU A 279 -11.23 9.12 -25.44
C LEU A 279 -12.13 8.22 -26.29
N SER A 280 -11.54 7.24 -26.98
CA SER A 280 -12.27 6.39 -27.93
C SER A 280 -12.82 5.10 -27.33
N GLY A 281 -12.36 4.70 -26.14
CA GLY A 281 -12.66 3.40 -25.55
C GLY A 281 -11.98 2.22 -26.28
N LYS A 282 -11.06 2.48 -27.21
CA LYS A 282 -10.45 1.44 -28.06
C LYS A 282 -9.12 0.96 -27.50
N VAL A 283 -8.82 -0.32 -27.72
CA VAL A 283 -7.48 -0.90 -27.55
C VAL A 283 -6.61 -0.56 -28.75
N TYR A 284 -5.36 -0.16 -28.50
CA TYR A 284 -4.35 0.04 -29.53
C TYR A 284 -3.20 -0.96 -29.36
N SER A 285 -2.78 -1.56 -30.46
CA SER A 285 -1.60 -2.43 -30.50
C SER A 285 -0.35 -1.64 -30.84
N LEU A 286 0.66 -1.72 -29.96
CA LEU A 286 2.02 -1.21 -30.18
C LEU A 286 2.90 -2.22 -30.90
N ASP A 287 2.70 -3.50 -30.59
CA ASP A 287 3.48 -4.61 -31.11
C ASP A 287 2.62 -5.88 -31.06
N LYS A 288 3.14 -6.99 -31.57
CA LYS A 288 2.57 -8.33 -31.41
C LYS A 288 3.51 -9.21 -30.59
N THR A 289 2.93 -10.15 -29.86
CA THR A 289 3.70 -11.18 -29.16
C THR A 289 3.07 -12.54 -29.41
N VAL A 290 3.91 -13.57 -29.43
CA VAL A 290 3.46 -14.96 -29.54
C VAL A 290 3.47 -15.53 -28.12
N LEU A 291 2.29 -15.93 -27.65
CA LEU A 291 2.18 -16.60 -26.36
C LEU A 291 2.75 -18.02 -26.47
N PRO A 292 3.44 -18.53 -25.43
CA PRO A 292 3.99 -19.88 -25.46
C PRO A 292 2.94 -20.95 -25.78
N GLU A 293 3.34 -21.88 -26.65
CA GLU A 293 2.63 -23.13 -26.87
C GLU A 293 2.94 -24.09 -25.71
N GLY A 294 1.97 -24.94 -25.36
CA GLY A 294 2.14 -25.90 -24.28
C GLY A 294 0.89 -26.06 -23.42
N THR A 295 1.06 -26.74 -22.28
CA THR A 295 0.01 -26.89 -21.29
C THR A 295 0.11 -25.79 -20.25
N TRP A 296 -0.89 -24.93 -20.21
CA TRP A 296 -0.91 -23.81 -19.27
C TRP A 296 -1.45 -24.27 -17.92
N ILE A 297 -0.80 -23.85 -16.84
CA ILE A 297 -1.33 -23.87 -15.48
C ILE A 297 -1.29 -22.44 -14.98
N HIS A 298 -2.45 -21.92 -14.57
CA HIS A 298 -2.56 -20.56 -14.07
C HIS A 298 -2.27 -20.57 -12.57
N PHE A 299 -1.37 -19.70 -12.15
CA PHE A 299 -0.75 -19.72 -10.84
C PHE A 299 -0.87 -18.34 -10.18
N ASP A 300 -1.31 -18.33 -8.94
CA ASP A 300 -1.42 -17.13 -8.11
C ASP A 300 -1.08 -17.44 -6.65
N ILE A 301 -0.62 -16.43 -5.91
CA ILE A 301 -0.26 -16.57 -4.50
C ILE A 301 -0.99 -15.55 -3.63
N GLU A 302 -1.32 -15.96 -2.41
CA GLU A 302 -1.76 -15.04 -1.37
C GLU A 302 -0.75 -15.02 -0.23
N ASP A 303 -0.26 -13.82 0.09
CA ASP A 303 0.70 -13.63 1.17
C ASP A 303 0.20 -12.69 2.27
N ASN A 304 0.64 -12.95 3.50
CA ASN A 304 0.39 -12.11 4.65
C ASN A 304 1.67 -11.33 4.97
N PRO A 305 1.70 -10.00 4.78
CA PRO A 305 2.84 -9.17 5.16
C PRO A 305 2.89 -8.86 6.66
N LEU A 306 1.86 -9.26 7.42
CA LEU A 306 1.70 -8.95 8.84
C LEU A 306 2.08 -10.16 9.72
N THR A 307 3.25 -10.74 9.49
CA THR A 307 3.83 -11.82 10.30
C THR A 307 4.61 -11.29 11.51
N ARG A 308 4.98 -12.17 12.46
CA ARG A 308 5.84 -11.79 13.59
C ARG A 308 7.29 -11.60 13.15
N SER A 309 7.78 -12.49 12.28
CA SER A 309 9.12 -12.38 11.67
C SER A 309 9.23 -11.21 10.68
N ARG A 310 8.08 -10.65 10.26
CA ARG A 310 7.94 -9.58 9.24
C ARG A 310 8.33 -10.02 7.82
N GLU A 311 8.76 -11.25 7.68
CA GLU A 311 8.87 -11.96 6.43
C GLU A 311 7.47 -12.35 5.93
N ARG A 312 7.14 -12.07 4.67
CA ARG A 312 5.84 -12.43 4.10
C ARG A 312 5.62 -13.94 4.17
N HIS A 313 4.48 -14.35 4.70
CA HIS A 313 4.01 -15.75 4.75
C HIS A 313 3.02 -15.98 3.62
N VAL A 314 3.36 -16.83 2.65
CA VAL A 314 2.45 -17.30 1.61
C VAL A 314 1.57 -18.39 2.20
N TYR A 315 0.34 -18.01 2.54
CA TYR A 315 -0.62 -18.94 3.15
C TYR A 315 -1.38 -19.76 2.11
N LEU A 316 -1.37 -19.32 0.85
CA LEU A 316 -2.02 -20.02 -0.27
C LEU A 316 -1.18 -19.93 -1.54
N TRP A 317 -0.86 -21.09 -2.10
CA TRP A 317 -0.34 -21.26 -3.46
C TRP A 317 -1.44 -21.91 -4.29
N GLY A 318 -2.04 -21.18 -5.23
CA GLY A 318 -3.19 -21.64 -6.01
C GLY A 318 -2.87 -21.94 -7.46
N PHE A 319 -3.50 -22.98 -8.01
CA PHE A 319 -3.28 -23.45 -9.36
C PHE A 319 -4.60 -23.80 -10.05
N LEU A 320 -4.76 -23.40 -11.30
CA LEU A 320 -5.81 -23.90 -12.18
C LEU A 320 -5.21 -24.77 -13.27
N LEU A 321 -5.51 -26.06 -13.21
CA LEU A 321 -5.00 -27.07 -14.13
C LEU A 321 -5.99 -27.29 -15.30
N PRO A 322 -5.53 -27.83 -16.45
CA PRO A 322 -6.41 -28.42 -17.44
C PRO A 322 -7.25 -29.56 -16.81
N THR A 323 -8.52 -29.73 -17.17
CA THR A 323 -9.26 -29.09 -18.27
C THR A 323 -9.85 -27.72 -17.95
N TYR A 324 -9.47 -27.13 -16.82
CA TYR A 324 -9.83 -25.81 -16.34
C TYR A 324 -11.30 -25.65 -15.97
N ALA A 325 -11.92 -26.72 -15.48
CA ALA A 325 -13.19 -26.70 -14.76
C ALA A 325 -12.99 -26.12 -13.36
N LYS A 326 -14.09 -25.79 -12.68
CA LYS A 326 -14.05 -25.27 -11.30
C LYS A 326 -13.37 -26.24 -10.32
N ASP A 327 -13.55 -27.54 -10.56
CA ASP A 327 -12.96 -28.62 -9.75
C ASP A 327 -11.49 -28.90 -10.09
N ASP A 328 -10.93 -28.26 -11.13
CA ASP A 328 -9.52 -28.35 -11.52
C ASP A 328 -8.64 -27.33 -10.76
N PHE A 329 -9.20 -26.68 -9.73
CA PHE A 329 -8.46 -25.82 -8.81
C PHE A 329 -7.73 -26.66 -7.76
N ASP A 330 -6.40 -26.60 -7.80
CA ASP A 330 -5.52 -27.26 -6.83
C ASP A 330 -4.75 -26.21 -6.04
N TYR A 331 -4.32 -26.55 -4.83
CA TYR A 331 -3.66 -25.59 -3.95
C TYR A 331 -2.78 -26.22 -2.88
N VAL A 332 -1.93 -25.37 -2.29
CA VAL A 332 -1.22 -25.63 -1.03
C VAL A 332 -1.63 -24.55 -0.04
N TRP A 333 -2.12 -24.96 1.14
CA TRP A 333 -2.61 -24.06 2.18
C TRP A 333 -1.84 -24.28 3.48
N THR A 334 -1.52 -23.18 4.18
CA THR A 334 -0.95 -23.23 5.53
C THR A 334 -1.70 -22.32 6.50
N ASP A 335 -1.92 -22.81 7.73
CA ASP A 335 -2.74 -22.12 8.73
C ASP A 335 -2.01 -20.99 9.46
N GLY A 336 -0.70 -20.81 9.24
CA GLY A 336 0.09 -19.75 9.87
C GLY A 336 1.58 -19.85 9.56
N GLU A 337 2.34 -18.83 10.00
CA GLU A 337 3.77 -18.68 9.71
C GLU A 337 4.64 -19.83 10.22
N ALA A 338 4.19 -20.58 11.23
CA ALA A 338 4.88 -21.76 11.75
C ALA A 338 4.89 -22.92 10.74
N ASN A 339 4.02 -22.89 9.72
CA ASN A 339 3.91 -23.90 8.68
C ASN A 339 4.42 -23.40 7.31
N ASP A 340 5.08 -22.23 7.27
CA ASP A 340 5.48 -21.57 6.03
C ASP A 340 6.46 -22.43 5.20
N TYR A 341 7.38 -23.13 5.88
CA TYR A 341 8.33 -24.03 5.23
C TYR A 341 7.65 -25.25 4.61
N GLU A 342 6.67 -25.85 5.30
CA GLU A 342 5.87 -26.95 4.77
C GLU A 342 5.04 -26.50 3.56
N GLY A 343 4.51 -25.27 3.60
CA GLY A 343 3.83 -24.67 2.45
C GLY A 343 4.75 -24.53 1.23
N TRP A 344 5.97 -24.05 1.45
CA TRP A 344 6.99 -23.96 0.41
C TRP A 344 7.38 -25.32 -0.18
N LEU A 345 7.61 -26.32 0.67
CA LEU A 345 7.89 -27.68 0.19
C LEU A 345 6.71 -28.27 -0.58
N GLY A 346 5.48 -28.04 -0.11
CA GLY A 346 4.26 -28.44 -0.81
C GLY A 346 4.15 -27.81 -2.18
N PHE A 347 4.47 -26.51 -2.31
CA PHE A 347 4.53 -25.81 -3.59
C PHE A 347 5.52 -26.50 -4.56
N LEU A 348 6.75 -26.76 -4.10
CA LEU A 348 7.77 -27.42 -4.93
C LEU A 348 7.33 -28.83 -5.37
N GLN A 349 6.71 -29.59 -4.47
CA GLN A 349 6.18 -30.93 -4.76
C GLN A 349 5.08 -30.90 -5.83
N LYS A 350 4.13 -29.96 -5.73
CA LYS A 350 3.08 -29.77 -6.74
C LYS A 350 3.68 -29.45 -8.11
N VAL A 351 4.61 -28.49 -8.14
CA VAL A 351 5.30 -28.09 -9.37
C VAL A 351 6.02 -29.27 -10.04
N GLU A 352 6.71 -30.11 -9.27
CA GLU A 352 7.40 -31.29 -9.80
C GLU A 352 6.42 -32.35 -10.34
N ALA A 353 5.29 -32.55 -9.66
CA ALA A 353 4.21 -33.42 -10.14
C ALA A 353 3.64 -32.92 -11.47
N TYR A 354 3.39 -31.61 -11.59
CA TYR A 354 2.89 -31.01 -12.83
C TYR A 354 3.91 -31.10 -13.95
N ARG A 355 5.19 -30.83 -13.66
CA ARG A 355 6.28 -30.97 -14.63
C ARG A 355 6.38 -32.40 -15.19
N SER A 356 6.16 -33.40 -14.34
CA SER A 356 6.16 -34.81 -14.75
C SER A 356 4.95 -35.15 -15.62
N LEU A 357 3.79 -34.54 -15.35
CA LEU A 357 2.54 -34.79 -16.07
C LEU A 357 2.46 -34.02 -17.40
N TYR A 358 3.08 -32.84 -17.47
CA TYR A 358 2.99 -31.91 -18.59
C TYR A 358 4.39 -31.50 -19.10
N PRO A 359 4.94 -32.21 -20.10
CA PRO A 359 6.31 -31.98 -20.58
C PRO A 359 6.60 -30.58 -21.14
N SER A 360 5.58 -29.87 -21.64
CA SER A 360 5.67 -28.49 -22.15
C SER A 360 4.78 -27.56 -21.33
N ILE A 361 5.02 -27.54 -20.01
CA ILE A 361 4.24 -26.74 -19.06
C ILE A 361 4.59 -25.24 -19.13
N VAL A 362 3.56 -24.41 -19.04
CA VAL A 362 3.65 -22.96 -18.85
C VAL A 362 2.96 -22.63 -17.53
N LEU A 363 3.70 -22.10 -16.57
CA LEU A 363 3.18 -21.61 -15.30
C LEU A 363 2.87 -20.12 -15.45
N ALA A 364 1.66 -19.81 -15.88
CA ALA A 364 1.21 -18.44 -16.16
C ALA A 364 0.81 -17.73 -14.87
N HIS A 365 1.40 -16.57 -14.61
CA HIS A 365 1.13 -15.74 -13.44
C HIS A 365 0.97 -14.28 -13.88
N TYR A 366 0.29 -13.45 -13.09
CA TYR A 366 -0.06 -12.13 -13.59
C TYR A 366 1.09 -11.12 -13.57
N SER A 367 1.99 -11.16 -12.59
CA SER A 367 3.02 -10.12 -12.45
C SER A 367 4.33 -10.64 -11.88
N ASN A 368 5.38 -9.83 -11.87
CA ASN A 368 6.66 -10.24 -11.25
C ASN A 368 6.58 -10.57 -9.74
N HIS A 369 5.43 -10.33 -9.07
CA HIS A 369 5.24 -10.66 -7.66
C HIS A 369 5.52 -12.15 -7.37
N GLU A 370 4.91 -13.07 -8.13
CA GLU A 370 5.04 -14.51 -7.91
C GLU A 370 6.50 -14.98 -8.04
N LYS A 371 7.16 -14.59 -9.14
CA LYS A 371 8.58 -14.90 -9.40
C LYS A 371 9.51 -14.30 -8.34
N ALA A 372 9.23 -13.08 -7.88
CA ALA A 372 9.99 -12.45 -6.81
C ALA A 372 9.79 -13.16 -5.47
N THR A 373 8.59 -13.65 -5.18
CA THR A 373 8.30 -14.42 -3.97
C THR A 373 9.00 -15.77 -3.99
N ILE A 374 8.98 -16.52 -5.09
CA ILE A 374 9.74 -17.77 -5.25
C ILE A 374 11.23 -17.55 -4.95
N ARG A 375 11.83 -16.48 -5.48
CA ARG A 375 13.24 -16.13 -5.20
C ARG A 375 13.48 -15.87 -3.71
N LYS A 376 12.61 -15.09 -3.07
CA LYS A 376 12.73 -14.80 -1.62
C LYS A 376 12.60 -16.05 -0.76
N TYR A 377 11.75 -17.01 -1.15
CA TYR A 377 11.61 -18.28 -0.46
C TYR A 377 12.82 -19.17 -0.64
N ALA A 378 13.40 -19.20 -1.85
CA ALA A 378 14.66 -19.89 -2.10
C ALA A 378 15.79 -19.34 -1.21
N GLU A 379 15.93 -18.01 -1.13
CA GLU A 379 16.90 -17.34 -0.24
C GLU A 379 16.62 -17.63 1.24
N ARG A 380 15.36 -17.46 1.68
CA ARG A 380 14.94 -17.66 3.08
C ARG A 380 15.29 -19.06 3.59
N TYR A 381 15.09 -20.08 2.76
CA TYR A 381 15.28 -21.49 3.15
C TYR A 381 16.57 -22.12 2.62
N ALA A 382 17.50 -21.32 2.08
CA ALA A 382 18.77 -21.78 1.51
C ALA A 382 18.59 -22.89 0.44
N MET A 383 17.59 -22.70 -0.43
CA MET A 383 17.19 -23.65 -1.48
C MET A 383 17.44 -23.11 -2.90
N GLU A 384 18.34 -22.15 -3.07
CA GLU A 384 18.69 -21.57 -4.38
C GLU A 384 19.26 -22.61 -5.35
N ASN A 385 19.92 -23.66 -4.82
CA ASN A 385 20.45 -24.78 -5.60
C ASN A 385 19.46 -25.95 -5.77
N HIS A 386 18.22 -25.84 -5.25
CA HIS A 386 17.22 -26.88 -5.43
C HIS A 386 16.85 -27.02 -6.91
N THR A 387 16.76 -28.24 -7.44
CA THR A 387 16.58 -28.51 -8.87
C THR A 387 15.32 -27.85 -9.45
N THR A 388 14.19 -27.95 -8.76
CA THR A 388 12.93 -27.30 -9.17
C THR A 388 13.04 -25.78 -9.12
N VAL A 389 13.78 -25.20 -8.15
CA VAL A 389 13.97 -23.75 -8.03
C VAL A 389 14.85 -23.22 -9.17
N LEU A 390 15.96 -23.91 -9.46
CA LEU A 390 16.84 -23.59 -10.59
C LEU A 390 16.09 -23.65 -11.92
N TRP A 391 15.18 -24.60 -12.10
CA TRP A 391 14.33 -24.67 -13.27
C TRP A 391 13.32 -23.51 -13.32
N LEU A 392 12.60 -23.25 -12.22
CA LEU A 392 11.64 -22.14 -12.12
C LEU A 392 12.28 -20.77 -12.39
N LEU A 393 13.50 -20.53 -11.92
CA LEU A 393 14.18 -19.22 -12.00
C LEU A 393 15.25 -19.14 -13.09
N GLY A 394 15.48 -20.23 -13.83
CA GLY A 394 16.51 -20.36 -14.86
C GLY A 394 16.15 -19.70 -16.19
N GLN A 395 17.00 -19.94 -17.20
CA GLN A 395 16.81 -19.43 -18.56
C GLN A 395 15.61 -20.09 -19.25
N ASP A 396 15.47 -21.41 -19.13
CA ASP A 396 14.35 -22.20 -19.67
C ASP A 396 13.16 -22.27 -18.69
N SER A 397 12.90 -21.15 -18.00
CA SER A 397 11.86 -21.07 -16.97
C SER A 397 10.47 -21.34 -17.57
N PRO A 398 9.63 -22.13 -16.88
CA PRO A 398 8.22 -22.29 -17.24
C PRO A 398 7.36 -21.09 -16.81
N LEU A 399 7.89 -20.17 -15.98
CA LEU A 399 7.13 -19.04 -15.46
C LEU A 399 6.87 -18.02 -16.58
N PHE A 400 5.61 -17.72 -16.82
CA PHE A 400 5.18 -16.75 -17.81
C PHE A 400 4.41 -15.60 -17.16
N ASP A 401 4.99 -14.41 -17.19
CA ASP A 401 4.40 -13.18 -16.65
C ASP A 401 3.44 -12.57 -17.69
N MET A 402 2.15 -12.66 -17.40
CA MET A 402 1.05 -12.22 -18.26
C MET A 402 0.91 -10.70 -18.36
N GLN A 403 1.51 -9.93 -17.45
CA GLN A 403 1.50 -8.48 -17.53
C GLN A 403 2.48 -7.98 -18.60
N ASN A 404 3.56 -8.71 -18.89
CA ASN A 404 4.52 -8.34 -19.94
C ASN A 404 3.89 -8.14 -21.33
N PRO A 405 3.13 -9.10 -21.91
CA PRO A 405 2.49 -8.91 -23.20
C PRO A 405 1.50 -7.73 -23.19
N VAL A 406 0.79 -7.51 -22.08
CA VAL A 406 -0.12 -6.36 -21.94
C VAL A 406 0.65 -5.03 -21.98
N LEU A 407 1.69 -4.88 -21.15
CA LEU A 407 2.45 -3.64 -21.04
C LEU A 407 3.27 -3.34 -22.30
N ASN A 408 3.87 -4.35 -22.91
CA ASN A 408 4.76 -4.17 -24.05
C ASN A 408 4.00 -3.97 -25.36
N CYS A 409 2.87 -4.64 -25.53
CA CYS A 409 2.19 -4.71 -26.82
C CYS A 409 0.89 -3.91 -26.88
N LEU A 410 0.30 -3.50 -25.75
CA LEU A 410 -1.04 -2.91 -25.73
C LEU A 410 -1.10 -1.55 -25.04
N VAL A 411 -2.03 -0.73 -25.51
CA VAL A 411 -2.56 0.46 -24.85
C VAL A 411 -4.07 0.27 -24.68
N LEU A 412 -4.51 0.19 -23.43
CA LEU A 412 -5.86 -0.10 -23.01
C LEU A 412 -6.59 1.18 -22.58
N PRO A 413 -7.93 1.24 -22.72
CA PRO A 413 -8.76 2.37 -22.30
C PRO A 413 -8.98 2.40 -20.78
N LEU A 414 -7.93 2.11 -19.99
CA LEU A 414 -7.98 1.95 -18.55
C LEU A 414 -7.00 2.89 -17.85
N GLN A 415 -7.32 3.25 -16.61
CA GLN A 415 -6.44 4.03 -15.73
C GLN A 415 -5.48 3.15 -14.90
N GLY A 416 -5.76 1.86 -14.85
CA GLY A 416 -4.97 0.82 -14.18
C GLY A 416 -4.85 -0.39 -15.08
N TYR A 417 -3.67 -0.99 -15.11
CA TYR A 417 -3.40 -2.23 -15.84
C TYR A 417 -3.12 -3.34 -14.83
N GLY A 418 -3.97 -3.44 -13.80
CA GLY A 418 -4.03 -4.59 -12.90
C GLY A 418 -4.95 -5.67 -13.47
N LEU A 419 -4.83 -6.91 -12.99
CA LEU A 419 -5.60 -8.05 -13.49
C LEU A 419 -7.09 -7.75 -13.45
N LYS A 420 -7.58 -7.25 -12.31
CA LYS A 420 -8.99 -6.88 -12.12
C LYS A 420 -9.45 -5.73 -13.00
N ASP A 421 -8.61 -4.71 -13.21
CA ASP A 421 -8.96 -3.56 -14.06
C ASP A 421 -9.24 -4.03 -15.49
N ILE A 422 -8.43 -4.96 -16.00
CA ILE A 422 -8.56 -5.53 -17.35
C ILE A 422 -9.70 -6.53 -17.41
N CYS A 423 -9.74 -7.45 -16.44
CA CYS A 423 -10.65 -8.58 -16.47
C CYS A 423 -12.11 -8.16 -16.28
N LYS A 424 -12.39 -7.21 -15.37
CA LYS A 424 -13.76 -6.75 -15.13
C LYS A 424 -14.35 -5.90 -16.26
N HIS A 425 -13.51 -5.37 -17.15
CA HIS A 425 -13.98 -4.44 -18.17
C HIS A 425 -14.83 -5.16 -19.23
N PRO A 426 -16.07 -4.70 -19.49
CA PRO A 426 -17.03 -5.41 -20.34
C PRO A 426 -16.59 -5.49 -21.81
N ASP A 427 -15.88 -4.47 -22.30
CA ASP A 427 -15.37 -4.47 -23.68
C ASP A 427 -13.99 -5.12 -23.85
N LEU A 428 -13.40 -5.67 -22.78
CA LEU A 428 -12.10 -6.35 -22.82
C LEU A 428 -12.28 -7.85 -22.61
N VAL A 429 -12.09 -8.32 -21.38
CA VAL A 429 -12.11 -9.75 -21.03
C VAL A 429 -13.47 -10.19 -20.46
N ASP A 430 -14.20 -9.26 -19.82
CA ASP A 430 -15.52 -9.46 -19.21
C ASP A 430 -15.64 -10.66 -18.26
N PHE A 431 -14.68 -10.78 -17.35
CA PHE A 431 -14.70 -11.73 -16.24
C PHE A 431 -15.08 -11.05 -14.91
N GLN A 432 -16.04 -11.63 -14.20
CA GLN A 432 -16.55 -11.10 -12.94
C GLN A 432 -16.23 -12.07 -11.80
N TRP A 433 -15.55 -11.57 -10.76
CA TRP A 433 -15.29 -12.29 -9.51
C TRP A 433 -16.60 -12.56 -8.77
N GLU A 434 -16.68 -13.71 -8.08
CA GLU A 434 -17.83 -14.05 -7.23
C GLU A 434 -18.01 -12.99 -6.13
N ASN A 435 -16.91 -12.49 -5.56
CA ASN A 435 -16.89 -11.37 -4.63
C ASN A 435 -16.39 -10.09 -5.32
N GLN A 436 -17.32 -9.20 -5.70
CA GLN A 436 -16.98 -7.98 -6.44
C GLN A 436 -16.15 -6.95 -5.65
N GLU A 437 -16.31 -6.92 -4.32
CA GLU A 437 -15.62 -5.99 -3.42
C GLU A 437 -14.21 -6.47 -3.02
N SER A 438 -13.86 -7.71 -3.39
CA SER A 438 -12.57 -8.28 -3.05
C SER A 438 -11.42 -7.57 -3.80
N GLY A 439 -10.29 -7.44 -3.11
CA GLY A 439 -9.03 -6.84 -3.57
C GLY A 439 -7.84 -7.50 -2.87
N SER A 440 -6.61 -7.17 -3.25
CA SER A 440 -5.42 -7.76 -2.59
C SER A 440 -5.36 -7.49 -1.08
N GLN A 441 -5.89 -6.36 -0.61
CA GLN A 441 -6.00 -6.06 0.82
C GLN A 441 -7.09 -6.89 1.51
N TRP A 442 -8.12 -7.32 0.77
CA TRP A 442 -9.22 -8.12 1.32
C TRP A 442 -8.72 -9.50 1.76
N SER A 443 -7.91 -10.19 0.95
CA SER A 443 -7.40 -11.53 1.30
C SER A 443 -6.56 -11.47 2.58
N VAL A 444 -5.70 -10.46 2.72
CA VAL A 444 -4.92 -10.22 3.96
C VAL A 444 -5.82 -10.02 5.18
N VAL A 445 -6.89 -9.23 5.06
CA VAL A 445 -7.85 -9.01 6.16
C VAL A 445 -8.55 -10.31 6.52
N GLN A 446 -9.05 -11.05 5.54
CA GLN A 446 -9.74 -12.32 5.76
C GLN A 446 -8.81 -13.37 6.38
N PHE A 447 -7.55 -13.43 5.95
CA PHE A 447 -6.57 -14.33 6.55
C PHE A 447 -6.28 -13.98 8.01
N ASN A 448 -6.17 -12.69 8.36
CA ASN A 448 -6.00 -12.27 9.74
C ASN A 448 -7.23 -12.58 10.62
N ARG A 449 -8.43 -12.50 10.05
CA ARG A 449 -9.67 -12.98 10.69
C ARG A 449 -9.62 -14.50 10.87
N PHE A 450 -9.19 -15.25 9.87
CA PHE A 450 -9.02 -16.70 9.92
C PHE A 450 -8.05 -17.13 11.04
N LEU A 451 -6.95 -16.41 11.22
CA LEU A 451 -5.98 -16.67 12.30
C LEU A 451 -6.56 -16.44 13.69
N SER A 452 -7.48 -15.48 13.83
CA SER A 452 -8.07 -15.08 15.11
C SER A 452 -9.36 -15.82 15.45
N GLU A 453 -9.97 -16.50 14.47
CA GLU A 453 -11.23 -17.21 14.63
C GLU A 453 -11.06 -18.53 15.40
N THR A 454 -11.92 -18.73 16.39
CA THR A 454 -11.91 -19.91 17.28
C THR A 454 -13.04 -20.88 16.97
N ASN A 455 -14.14 -20.42 16.35
CA ASN A 455 -15.23 -21.25 15.91
C ASN A 455 -14.82 -22.03 14.64
N PRO A 456 -14.77 -23.38 14.68
CA PRO A 456 -14.32 -24.18 13.54
C PRO A 456 -15.14 -23.98 12.25
N ARG A 457 -16.45 -23.71 12.38
CA ARG A 457 -17.34 -23.52 11.23
C ARG A 457 -17.06 -22.19 10.54
N GLU A 458 -16.94 -21.11 11.30
CA GLU A 458 -16.61 -19.79 10.75
C GLU A 458 -15.17 -19.75 10.22
N LYS A 459 -14.24 -20.43 10.90
CA LYS A 459 -12.86 -20.57 10.42
C LYS A 459 -12.81 -21.27 9.06
N GLN A 460 -13.55 -22.36 8.89
CA GLN A 460 -13.64 -23.06 7.60
C GLN A 460 -14.32 -22.20 6.52
N LYS A 461 -15.33 -21.40 6.89
CA LYS A 461 -15.98 -20.46 5.98
C LYS A 461 -15.01 -19.41 5.46
N LEU A 462 -14.23 -18.76 6.35
CA LEU A 462 -13.21 -17.79 5.96
C LEU A 462 -12.16 -18.40 5.03
N LYS A 463 -11.71 -19.63 5.32
CA LYS A 463 -10.79 -20.36 4.43
C LYS A 463 -11.41 -20.60 3.05
N ASN A 464 -12.66 -21.03 2.98
CA ASN A 464 -13.36 -21.26 1.71
C ASN A 464 -13.54 -19.96 0.91
N GLU A 465 -13.80 -18.84 1.57
CA GLU A 465 -13.88 -17.52 0.93
C GLU A 465 -12.54 -17.10 0.31
N ILE A 466 -11.43 -17.31 1.03
CA ILE A 466 -10.08 -17.02 0.54
C ILE A 466 -9.69 -17.95 -0.63
N LEU A 467 -10.00 -19.25 -0.52
CA LEU A 467 -9.78 -20.20 -1.61
C LEU A 467 -10.62 -19.84 -2.85
N GLY A 468 -11.87 -19.42 -2.66
CA GLY A 468 -12.72 -18.94 -3.75
C GLY A 468 -12.16 -17.70 -4.43
N TYR A 469 -11.65 -16.75 -3.64
CA TYR A 469 -11.02 -15.54 -4.14
C TYR A 469 -9.81 -15.82 -5.05
N ASN A 470 -8.86 -16.63 -4.55
CA ASN A 470 -7.66 -16.98 -5.31
C ASN A 470 -7.98 -17.87 -6.53
N ARG A 471 -8.98 -18.76 -6.41
CA ARG A 471 -9.52 -19.50 -7.56
C ARG A 471 -10.03 -18.55 -8.65
N ASP A 472 -10.75 -17.49 -8.28
CA ASP A 472 -11.22 -16.50 -9.25
C ASP A 472 -10.04 -15.74 -9.90
N ASP A 473 -8.96 -15.47 -9.17
CA ASP A 473 -7.75 -14.81 -9.73
C ASP A 473 -7.03 -15.70 -10.77
N VAL A 474 -6.88 -17.02 -10.53
CA VAL A 474 -6.30 -17.94 -11.53
C VAL A 474 -7.24 -18.18 -12.73
N VAL A 475 -8.56 -18.19 -12.52
CA VAL A 475 -9.55 -18.25 -13.61
C VAL A 475 -9.52 -16.96 -14.43
N ALA A 476 -9.45 -15.79 -13.79
CA ALA A 476 -9.32 -14.50 -14.48
C ALA A 476 -8.05 -14.46 -15.34
N THR A 477 -6.93 -14.97 -14.83
CA THR A 477 -5.66 -15.08 -15.57
C THR A 477 -5.82 -15.95 -16.83
N ARG A 478 -6.61 -17.02 -16.75
CA ARG A 478 -6.98 -17.83 -17.94
C ARG A 478 -7.85 -17.07 -18.93
N HIS A 479 -8.86 -16.34 -18.46
CA HIS A 479 -9.68 -15.52 -19.35
C HIS A 479 -8.84 -14.45 -20.05
N LEU A 480 -7.85 -13.88 -19.36
CA LEU A 480 -6.86 -12.98 -19.95
C LEU A 480 -5.99 -13.69 -21.00
N GLU A 481 -5.53 -14.92 -20.75
CA GLU A 481 -4.83 -15.73 -21.76
C GLU A 481 -5.66 -15.85 -23.03
N LEU A 482 -6.90 -16.33 -22.93
CA LEU A 482 -7.78 -16.54 -24.08
C LEU A 482 -8.02 -15.24 -24.86
N TRP A 483 -8.21 -14.13 -24.13
CA TRP A 483 -8.37 -12.81 -24.72
C TRP A 483 -7.11 -12.37 -25.48
N LEU A 484 -5.91 -12.52 -24.90
CA LEU A 484 -4.65 -12.17 -25.56
C LEU A 484 -4.38 -13.04 -26.79
N ARG A 485 -4.68 -14.35 -26.72
CA ARG A 485 -4.58 -15.25 -27.89
C ARG A 485 -5.47 -14.75 -29.02
N ASN A 486 -6.75 -14.49 -28.75
CA ASN A 486 -7.68 -13.97 -29.75
C ASN A 486 -7.26 -12.61 -30.32
N LEU A 487 -6.61 -11.77 -29.51
CA LEU A 487 -6.18 -10.43 -29.93
C LEU A 487 -4.92 -10.45 -30.82
N PHE A 488 -3.98 -11.37 -30.58
CA PHE A 488 -2.72 -11.44 -31.33
C PHE A 488 -2.76 -12.39 -32.52
N CYS A 489 -3.65 -13.39 -32.51
CA CYS A 489 -3.85 -14.35 -33.59
C CYS A 489 -4.33 -13.71 -34.91
#